data_AF-A0A972L1D1-F1
#
_entry.id   AF-A0A972L1D1-F1
#
_cell.length_a   1.000
_cell.length_b   1.000
_cell.length_c   1.000
_cell.angle_alpha   90.00
_cell.angle_beta   90.00
_cell.angle_gamma   90.00
#
_symmetry.space_group_name_H-M   'P 1'
#
loop_
_entity.id
_entity.type
_entity.pdbx_description
1 polymer ?
#
loop_
_entity_poly.entity_id
_entity_poly.type
_entity_poly.pdbx_seq_one_letter_code
_entity_poly.pdbx_strand_id
1 'polypeptide(L)'
;HYGTNVRTLDLTLVSDSGWSIYWSWKQGDGLGAHGYRNSNKDMHAIFYAAGPSFKSGFSQATFNNIDIYPLAGKILNLKLPEVDGKIANVSNMLKDLNQPVN
;
A
#
# COMPACT_ATOMS: atom_id res chain seq x y z
N HIS A 1 -2.50 -9.30 7.14
CA HIS A 1 -1.56 -10.41 6.94
C HIS A 1 -0.31 -10.12 7.77
N TYR A 2 -0.23 -10.65 9.00
CA TYR A 2 0.88 -10.47 9.95
C TYR A 2 0.91 -11.66 10.92
N GLY A 3 2.07 -12.02 11.47
CA GLY A 3 2.20 -13.04 12.53
C GLY A 3 2.67 -14.43 12.12
N THR A 4 3.00 -14.66 10.84
CA THR A 4 3.45 -15.98 10.34
C THR A 4 4.97 -16.12 10.24
N ASN A 5 5.74 -15.08 10.59
CA ASN A 5 7.19 -15.08 10.49
C ASN A 5 7.83 -15.09 11.88
N VAL A 6 8.92 -15.84 12.08
CA VAL A 6 9.63 -15.92 13.38
C VAL A 6 10.08 -14.56 13.93
N ARG A 7 10.19 -13.53 13.09
CA ARG A 7 10.55 -12.16 13.49
C ARG A 7 9.39 -11.37 14.10
N THR A 8 8.15 -11.87 14.09
CA THR A 8 6.98 -11.16 14.67
C THR A 8 6.82 -11.36 16.17
N LEU A 9 7.70 -12.16 16.80
CA LEU A 9 7.66 -12.52 18.23
C LEU A 9 6.32 -13.19 18.64
N ASP A 10 6.23 -13.57 19.92
CA ASP A 10 5.10 -14.34 20.46
C ASP A 10 3.87 -13.47 20.77
N LEU A 11 4.08 -12.17 21.06
CA LEU A 11 3.03 -11.25 21.44
C LEU A 11 3.13 -9.96 20.61
N THR A 12 2.02 -9.61 19.94
CA THR A 12 1.88 -8.34 19.22
C THR A 12 0.76 -7.53 19.86
N LEU A 13 1.06 -6.28 20.21
CA LEU A 13 0.09 -5.30 20.68
C LEU A 13 -0.12 -4.25 19.61
N VAL A 14 -1.38 -3.90 19.34
CA VAL A 14 -1.76 -2.83 18.42
C VAL A 14 -2.67 -1.89 19.17
N SER A 15 -2.27 -0.64 19.30
CA SER A 15 -3.09 0.41 19.88
C SER A 15 -4.07 0.99 18.86
N ASP A 16 -5.10 1.65 19.37
CA ASP A 16 -5.96 2.50 18.55
C ASP A 16 -5.20 3.74 18.07
N SER A 17 -5.64 4.32 16.95
CA SER A 17 -5.04 5.55 16.41
C SER A 17 -4.99 6.66 17.47
N GLY A 18 -3.82 7.29 17.60
CA GLY A 18 -3.56 8.35 18.57
C GLY A 18 -3.07 7.87 19.94
N TRP A 19 -3.00 6.56 20.17
CA TRP A 19 -2.44 5.98 21.41
C TRP A 19 -1.10 5.31 21.15
N SER A 20 -0.12 5.55 22.02
CA SER A 20 1.18 4.85 21.97
C SER A 20 1.36 3.95 23.18
N ILE A 21 2.00 2.80 22.98
CA ILE A 21 2.33 1.84 24.04
C ILE A 21 3.82 2.03 24.39
N TYR A 22 4.09 2.31 25.66
CA TYR A 22 5.44 2.47 26.19
C TYR A 22 5.68 1.51 27.35
N TRP A 23 6.95 1.23 27.62
CA TRP A 23 7.38 0.39 28.74
C TRP A 23 7.21 1.06 30.11
N SER A 24 7.11 2.39 30.15
CA SER A 24 6.98 3.17 31.38
C SER A 24 6.30 4.51 31.12
N TRP A 25 5.54 5.00 32.11
CA TRP A 25 4.95 6.35 32.14
C TRP A 25 5.97 7.49 32.17
N LYS A 26 7.26 7.20 32.34
CA LYS A 26 8.34 8.20 32.22
C LYS A 26 8.80 8.40 30.77
N GLN A 27 8.29 7.60 29.84
CA GLN A 27 8.75 7.55 28.46
C GLN A 27 7.58 7.82 27.52
N GLY A 28 7.70 8.88 26.73
CA GLY A 28 6.69 9.30 25.76
C GLY A 28 6.94 10.75 25.36
N ASP A 29 6.97 11.01 24.06
CA ASP A 29 7.16 12.35 23.49
C ASP A 29 5.84 13.02 23.07
N GLY A 30 4.74 12.26 23.02
CA GLY A 30 3.40 12.76 22.70
C GLY A 30 3.28 13.36 21.29
N LEU A 31 4.22 13.03 20.40
CA LEU A 31 4.27 13.56 19.04
C LEU A 31 3.38 12.76 18.08
N GLY A 32 3.29 13.23 16.84
CA GLY A 32 2.64 12.47 15.76
C GLY A 32 3.32 11.11 15.57
N ALA A 33 2.51 10.05 15.47
CA ALA A 33 2.97 8.68 15.34
C ALA A 33 2.20 7.92 14.26
N HIS A 34 2.73 6.77 13.87
CA HIS A 34 2.16 5.87 12.86
C HIS A 34 2.42 4.40 13.23
N GLY A 35 1.89 3.46 12.44
CA GLY A 35 2.04 2.01 12.67
C GLY A 35 0.82 1.34 13.27
N TYR A 36 -0.31 2.06 13.36
CA TYR A 36 -1.61 1.52 13.74
C TYR A 36 -2.17 0.57 12.67
N ARG A 37 -3.42 0.14 12.85
CA ARG A 37 -4.14 -0.65 11.84
C ARG A 37 -4.12 0.06 10.48
N ASN A 38 -3.66 -0.65 9.45
CA ASN A 38 -3.59 -0.14 8.09
C ASN A 38 -4.96 0.16 7.45
N SER A 39 -6.05 -0.34 8.05
CA SER A 39 -7.43 -0.01 7.66
C SER A 39 -7.90 1.36 8.14
N ASN A 40 -7.15 2.00 9.05
CA ASN A 40 -7.52 3.31 9.57
C ASN A 40 -7.14 4.37 8.53
N LYS A 41 -8.07 5.30 8.24
CA LYS A 41 -7.90 6.29 7.17
C LYS A 41 -6.71 7.23 7.38
N ASP A 42 -6.33 7.49 8.63
CA ASP A 42 -5.15 8.28 9.01
C ASP A 42 -3.82 7.55 8.70
N MET A 43 -3.84 6.23 8.50
CA MET A 43 -2.70 5.43 8.06
C MET A 43 -2.65 5.22 6.55
N HIS A 44 -3.63 5.71 5.79
CA HIS A 44 -3.63 5.58 4.34
C HIS A 44 -2.58 6.51 3.71
N ALA A 45 -1.78 5.96 2.80
CA ALA A 45 -0.85 6.73 1.99
C ALA A 45 -1.54 7.34 0.76
N ILE A 46 -0.96 8.43 0.24
CA ILE A 46 -1.36 9.02 -1.03
C ILE A 46 -0.75 8.26 -2.20
N PHE A 47 -1.46 8.22 -3.34
CA PHE A 47 -0.97 7.68 -4.59
C PHE A 47 -1.41 8.58 -5.75
N TYR A 48 -0.45 9.05 -6.53
CA TYR A 48 -0.69 9.77 -7.78
C TYR A 48 0.15 9.12 -8.88
N ALA A 49 -0.43 8.99 -10.06
CA ALA A 49 0.23 8.43 -11.22
C ALA A 49 -0.07 9.29 -12.44
N ALA A 50 0.98 9.60 -13.21
CA ALA A 50 0.88 10.36 -14.44
C ALA A 50 1.90 9.80 -15.45
N GLY A 51 1.48 9.67 -16.69
CA GLY A 51 2.32 9.14 -17.76
C GLY A 51 1.50 8.57 -18.91
N PRO A 52 2.17 8.17 -20.00
CA PRO A 52 1.50 7.71 -21.22
C PRO A 52 0.62 6.48 -20.98
N SER A 53 1.02 5.60 -20.06
CA SER A 53 0.30 4.35 -19.75
C SER A 53 -0.95 4.56 -18.88
N PHE A 54 -1.06 5.67 -18.15
CA PHE A 54 -2.18 5.94 -17.23
C PHE A 54 -3.31 6.71 -17.93
N LYS A 55 -4.56 6.40 -17.58
CA LYS A 55 -5.73 7.20 -17.99
C LYS A 55 -5.63 8.60 -17.36
N SER A 56 -6.00 9.62 -18.13
CA SER A 56 -6.10 10.99 -17.62
C SER A 56 -7.42 11.21 -16.90
N GLY A 57 -7.41 12.01 -15.82
CA GLY A 57 -8.62 12.31 -15.03
C GLY A 57 -9.27 11.10 -14.35
N PHE A 58 -8.57 9.96 -14.28
CA PHE A 58 -9.08 8.75 -13.65
C PHE A 58 -8.86 8.78 -12.14
N SER A 59 -9.90 8.46 -11.37
CA SER A 59 -9.82 8.32 -9.92
C SER A 59 -9.93 6.85 -9.54
N GLN A 60 -8.89 6.33 -8.88
CA GLN A 60 -8.82 4.96 -8.40
C GLN A 60 -9.40 4.89 -6.98
N ALA A 61 -10.27 3.91 -6.72
CA ALA A 61 -10.69 3.59 -5.35
C ALA A 61 -9.51 3.04 -4.53
N THR A 62 -9.54 3.19 -3.21
CA THR A 62 -8.47 2.69 -2.32
C THR A 62 -8.10 1.25 -2.64
N PHE A 63 -6.80 0.99 -2.72
CA PHE A 63 -6.22 -0.31 -3.04
C PHE A 63 -4.99 -0.56 -2.16
N ASN A 64 -4.47 -1.78 -2.16
CA ASN A 64 -3.31 -2.12 -1.33
C ASN A 64 -2.00 -1.74 -2.03
N ASN A 65 -1.04 -1.17 -1.30
CA ASN A 65 0.27 -0.78 -1.85
C ASN A 65 1.05 -1.96 -2.48
N ILE A 66 0.80 -3.20 -2.04
CA ILE A 66 1.38 -4.41 -2.65
C ILE A 66 1.01 -4.60 -4.12
N ASP A 67 -0.08 -3.98 -4.58
CA ASP A 67 -0.51 -4.03 -5.99
C ASP A 67 0.32 -3.10 -6.90
N ILE A 68 1.16 -2.22 -6.33
CA ILE A 68 2.02 -1.29 -7.08
C ILE A 68 3.14 -2.04 -7.82
N TYR A 69 3.72 -3.08 -7.22
CA TYR A 69 4.75 -3.88 -7.89
C TYR A 69 4.25 -4.57 -9.16
N PRO A 70 3.12 -5.31 -9.15
CA PRO A 70 2.56 -5.87 -10.38
C PRO A 70 2.12 -4.80 -11.39
N LEU A 71 1.65 -3.64 -10.95
CA LEU A 71 1.36 -2.50 -11.81
C LEU A 71 2.61 -2.00 -12.54
N ALA A 72 3.71 -1.77 -11.81
CA ALA A 72 4.97 -1.34 -12.39
C ALA A 72 5.52 -2.38 -13.37
N GLY A 73 5.48 -3.66 -13.01
CA GLY A 73 5.87 -4.75 -13.91
C GLY A 73 5.03 -4.82 -15.19
N LYS A 74 3.73 -4.56 -15.10
CA LYS A 74 2.85 -4.49 -16.28
C LYS A 74 3.22 -3.33 -17.22
N ILE A 75 3.52 -2.15 -16.67
CA ILE A 75 3.93 -0.97 -17.45
C ILE A 75 5.29 -1.20 -18.13
N LEU A 76 6.22 -1.83 -17.43
CA LEU A 76 7.58 -2.12 -17.91
C LEU A 76 7.69 -3.41 -18.75
N ASN A 77 6.57 -4.12 -18.96
CA ASN A 77 6.52 -5.41 -19.64
C ASN A 77 7.48 -6.46 -19.06
N LEU A 78 7.53 -6.56 -17.73
CA LEU A 78 8.38 -7.50 -17.00
C LEU A 78 7.64 -8.79 -16.66
N LYS A 79 8.35 -9.92 -16.72
CA LYS A 79 7.90 -11.17 -16.12
C LYS A 79 8.18 -11.12 -14.63
N LEU A 80 7.12 -11.18 -13.82
CA LEU A 80 7.22 -11.11 -12.36
C LEU A 80 7.23 -12.51 -11.74
N PRO A 81 7.90 -12.69 -10.58
CA PRO A 81 7.69 -13.84 -9.73
C PRO A 81 6.29 -13.83 -9.10
N GLU A 82 5.93 -14.91 -8.40
CA GLU A 82 4.71 -14.93 -7.61
C GLU A 82 4.78 -13.90 -6.48
N VAL A 83 3.72 -13.09 -6.35
CA VAL A 83 3.57 -12.05 -5.34
C VAL A 83 2.13 -11.97 -4.85
N ASP A 84 1.95 -11.42 -3.65
CA ASP A 84 0.63 -11.25 -3.03
C ASP A 84 -0.24 -10.24 -3.78
N GLY A 85 0.37 -9.18 -4.31
CA GLY A 85 -0.32 -8.13 -5.06
C GLY A 85 -0.95 -8.65 -6.35
N LYS A 86 -2.10 -8.10 -6.73
CA LYS A 86 -2.88 -8.52 -7.89
C LYS A 86 -3.09 -7.36 -8.86
N ILE A 87 -2.57 -7.51 -10.08
CA ILE A 87 -2.74 -6.51 -11.16
C ILE A 87 -4.21 -6.19 -11.43
N ALA A 88 -5.11 -7.15 -11.27
CA ALA A 88 -6.55 -6.98 -11.49
C ALA A 88 -7.17 -5.90 -10.59
N ASN A 89 -6.60 -5.63 -9.41
CA ASN A 89 -7.10 -4.60 -8.49
C ASN A 89 -6.86 -3.17 -9.02
N VAL A 90 -5.86 -3.01 -9.89
CA VAL A 90 -5.30 -1.70 -10.27
C VAL A 90 -5.20 -1.50 -11.78
N SER A 91 -5.40 -2.53 -12.60
CA SER A 91 -5.26 -2.42 -14.07
C SER A 91 -6.20 -1.41 -14.71
N ASN A 92 -7.33 -1.09 -14.05
CA ASN A 92 -8.33 -0.16 -14.58
C ASN A 92 -7.81 1.28 -14.71
N MET A 93 -6.74 1.65 -13.99
CA MET A 93 -6.11 2.98 -14.13
C MET A 93 -5.26 3.11 -15.39
N LEU A 94 -4.91 1.98 -16.04
CA LEU A 94 -4.13 1.98 -17.28
C LEU A 94 -5.04 2.19 -18.49
N LYS A 95 -4.49 2.82 -19.53
CA LYS A 95 -5.09 2.80 -20.87
C LYS A 95 -5.02 1.37 -21.42
N ASP A 96 -5.93 1.04 -22.33
CA ASP A 96 -5.85 -0.24 -23.05
C ASP A 96 -4.56 -0.28 -23.87
N LEU A 97 -3.68 -1.23 -23.57
CA LEU A 97 -2.37 -1.40 -24.23
C LEU A 97 -2.48 -1.82 -25.72
N ASN A 98 -3.72 -1.95 -26.24
CA ASN A 98 -4.01 -2.25 -27.65
C ASN A 98 -4.41 -1.02 -28.46
N GLN A 99 -4.36 0.19 -27.88
CA GLN A 99 -4.59 1.43 -28.61
C GLN A 99 -3.28 1.83 -29.33
N PRO A 100 -3.27 1.97 -30.67
CA PRO A 100 -2.11 2.49 -31.37
C PRO A 100 -1.82 3.92 -30.87
N VAL A 101 -0.53 4.22 -30.69
CA VAL A 101 -0.09 5.58 -30.38
C VAL A 101 -0.32 6.40 -31.65
N ASN A 102 -1.24 7.37 -31.58
CA ASN A 102 -1.43 8.38 -32.62
C ASN A 102 -0.27 9.38 -32.60
#